data_AF-A0A7Y4NGA9-F1
#
_entry.id   AF-A0A7Y4NGA9-F1
#
_cell.length_a   1.000
_cell.length_b   1.000
_cell.length_c   1.000
_cell.angle_alpha   90.00
_cell.angle_beta   90.00
_cell.angle_gamma   90.00
#
_symmetry.space_group_name_H-M   'P 1'
#
loop_
_entity.id
_entity.type
_entity.pdbx_description
1 polymer ?
#
loop_
_entity_poly.entity_id
_entity_poly.type
_entity_poly.pdbx_seq_one_letter_code
_entity_poly.pdbx_strand_id
1 'polypeptide(L)'
;YKRQDSGWEKAVVLTPRPYEAREALRKHWRQAALDAYEKKSGGIGGKVEAELNAAVEQELEARVFFPTIIQVSGRTVMFTVPDRFLGAHASADWGYGVAVTGATLERRVSLGGMFGGDTTANPQLMAMGIMAGEPYSDRFGGGRKGDPSQSPVVDLLVAPGTTQEEVLGATKPAWDLVVPSGKSVVPAAVAPDAGTVEDAGVPVDAPAVDAGAVGPSSPAP
;
A
#
# COMPACT_ATOMS: atom_id res chain seq x y z
N TYR A 1 -24.56 9.23 -19.56
CA TYR A 1 -23.23 8.70 -19.23
C TYR A 1 -23.36 7.82 -18.00
N LYS A 2 -23.29 6.49 -18.16
CA LYS A 2 -23.12 5.57 -17.03
C LYS A 2 -21.70 5.82 -16.51
N ARG A 3 -21.53 6.26 -15.25
CA ARG A 3 -20.24 6.08 -14.58
C ARG A 3 -19.95 4.59 -14.67
N GLN A 4 -18.73 4.22 -15.07
CA GLN A 4 -18.20 2.95 -14.61
C GLN A 4 -18.16 3.11 -13.09
N ASP A 5 -19.17 2.58 -12.41
CA ASP A 5 -19.25 2.63 -10.96
C ASP A 5 -18.00 1.92 -10.45
N SER A 6 -17.02 2.66 -9.93
CA SER A 6 -15.96 2.00 -9.18
C SER A 6 -16.66 1.36 -7.99
N GLY A 7 -16.61 0.04 -7.87
CA GLY A 7 -17.39 -0.75 -6.91
C GLY A 7 -17.08 -0.49 -5.43
N TRP A 8 -16.28 0.52 -5.10
CA TRP A 8 -15.91 0.87 -3.73
C TRP A 8 -16.40 2.27 -3.37
N GLU A 9 -16.92 2.41 -2.15
CA GLU A 9 -17.43 3.68 -1.62
C GLU A 9 -16.36 4.42 -0.81
N LYS A 10 -15.51 3.67 -0.10
CA LYS A 10 -14.48 4.17 0.81
C LYS A 10 -13.24 3.28 0.71
N ALA A 11 -12.08 3.89 0.90
CA ALA A 11 -10.78 3.22 0.92
C ALA A 11 -10.04 3.56 2.21
N VAL A 12 -9.45 2.55 2.84
CA VAL A 12 -8.50 2.72 3.93
C VAL A 12 -7.12 2.33 3.40
N VAL A 13 -6.18 3.28 3.40
CA VAL A 13 -4.84 3.09 2.84
C VAL A 13 -3.82 3.12 3.97
N LEU A 14 -3.44 1.93 4.42
CA LEU A 14 -2.33 1.75 5.35
C LEU A 14 -1.00 1.79 4.57
N THR A 15 -0.13 2.71 4.94
CA THR A 15 1.16 2.90 4.27
C THR A 15 2.19 3.48 5.24
N PRO A 16 3.50 3.20 5.07
CA PRO A 16 4.53 3.69 5.99
C PRO A 16 4.63 5.23 6.06
N ARG A 17 4.18 5.95 5.02
CA ARG A 17 4.21 7.43 4.96
C ARG A 17 2.83 8.01 4.66
N PRO A 18 1.88 7.96 5.62
CA PRO A 18 0.47 8.30 5.36
C PRO A 18 0.27 9.75 4.89
N TYR A 19 1.02 10.70 5.44
CA TYR A 19 0.96 12.11 5.02
C TYR A 19 1.45 12.31 3.59
N GLU A 20 2.55 11.67 3.21
CA GLU A 20 3.10 11.78 1.86
C GLU A 20 2.19 11.11 0.82
N ALA A 21 1.62 9.95 1.16
CA ALA A 21 0.64 9.27 0.32
C ALA A 21 -0.60 10.13 0.08
N ARG A 22 -1.15 10.73 1.14
CA ARG A 22 -2.28 11.65 1.05
C ARG A 22 -1.96 12.83 0.13
N GLU A 23 -0.81 13.45 0.32
CA GLU A 23 -0.38 14.60 -0.48
C GLU A 23 -0.16 14.24 -1.96
N ALA A 24 0.40 13.06 -2.24
CA ALA A 24 0.55 12.55 -3.61
C ALA A 24 -0.83 12.32 -4.25
N LEU A 25 -1.76 11.69 -3.53
CA LEU A 25 -3.12 11.45 -4.02
C LEU A 25 -3.87 12.75 -4.28
N ARG A 26 -3.77 13.70 -3.34
CA ARG A 26 -4.36 15.04 -3.46
C ARG A 26 -3.87 15.77 -4.72
N LYS A 27 -2.55 15.77 -4.96
CA LYS A 27 -1.96 16.38 -6.16
C LYS A 27 -2.45 15.69 -7.44
N HIS A 28 -2.52 14.37 -7.43
CA HIS A 28 -3.00 13.60 -8.57
C HIS A 28 -4.47 13.91 -8.91
N TRP A 29 -5.36 13.89 -7.90
CA TRP A 29 -6.78 14.21 -8.10
C TRP A 29 -7.01 15.67 -8.49
N ARG A 30 -6.23 16.59 -7.93
CA ARG A 30 -6.24 18.00 -8.35
C ARG A 30 -5.89 18.13 -9.83
N GLN A 31 -4.80 17.51 -10.28
CA GLN A 31 -4.41 17.57 -11.69
C GLN A 31 -5.50 16.98 -12.58
N ALA A 32 -6.06 15.82 -12.23
CA ALA A 32 -7.14 15.20 -12.96
C ALA A 32 -8.40 16.10 -13.04
N ALA A 33 -8.74 16.79 -11.95
CA ALA A 33 -9.86 17.73 -11.91
C ALA A 33 -9.64 18.97 -12.79
N LEU A 34 -8.42 19.53 -12.78
CA LEU A 34 -8.03 20.65 -13.64
C LEU A 34 -8.06 20.24 -15.11
N ASP A 35 -7.45 19.11 -15.46
CA ASP A 35 -7.45 18.58 -16.84
C ASP A 35 -8.88 18.32 -17.35
N ALA A 36 -9.74 17.77 -16.49
CA ALA A 36 -11.15 17.52 -16.83
C ALA A 36 -11.93 18.83 -17.02
N TYR A 37 -11.66 19.84 -16.19
CA TYR A 37 -12.27 21.15 -16.34
C TYR A 37 -11.81 21.85 -17.62
N GLU A 38 -10.50 21.87 -17.89
CA GLU A 38 -9.92 22.49 -19.07
C GLU A 38 -10.50 21.90 -20.36
N LYS A 39 -10.59 20.56 -20.43
CA LYS A 39 -11.22 19.86 -21.56
C LYS A 39 -12.68 20.22 -21.76
N LYS A 40 -13.41 20.57 -20.70
CA LYS A 40 -14.86 20.86 -20.74
C LYS A 40 -15.17 22.34 -20.97
N SER A 41 -14.38 23.23 -20.38
CA SER A 41 -14.71 24.65 -20.22
C SER A 41 -13.63 25.60 -20.73
N GLY A 42 -12.45 25.09 -21.12
CA GLY A 42 -11.32 25.89 -21.57
C GLY A 42 -10.55 26.51 -20.39
N GLY A 43 -10.23 27.79 -20.49
CA GLY A 43 -9.29 28.46 -19.59
C GLY A 43 -9.62 28.36 -18.10
N ILE A 44 -8.58 28.13 -17.29
CA ILE A 44 -8.66 28.04 -15.84
C ILE A 44 -8.31 29.40 -15.24
N GLY A 45 -9.25 30.02 -14.53
CA GLY A 45 -9.00 31.21 -13.71
C GLY A 45 -8.68 30.84 -12.25
N GLY A 46 -7.99 31.72 -11.53
CA GLY A 46 -7.55 31.44 -10.15
C GLY A 46 -8.69 31.14 -9.15
N LYS A 47 -9.89 31.72 -9.34
CA LYS A 47 -11.06 31.40 -8.52
C LYS A 47 -11.55 29.96 -8.74
N VAL A 48 -11.61 29.53 -10.00
CA VAL A 48 -12.01 28.17 -10.38
C VAL A 48 -11.01 27.16 -9.84
N GLU A 49 -9.72 27.45 -9.95
CA GLU A 49 -8.67 26.60 -9.39
C GLU A 49 -8.83 26.42 -7.88
N ALA A 50 -9.10 27.49 -7.13
CA ALA A 50 -9.33 27.41 -5.68
C ALA A 50 -10.58 26.56 -5.32
N GLU A 51 -11.67 26.71 -6.07
CA GLU A 51 -12.89 25.93 -5.89
C GLU A 51 -12.67 24.44 -6.18
N LEU A 52 -11.96 24.12 -7.27
CA LEU A 52 -11.59 22.73 -7.61
C LEU A 52 -10.69 22.12 -6.54
N ASN A 53 -9.74 22.88 -6.00
CA ASN A 53 -8.87 22.42 -4.93
C ASN A 53 -9.65 22.06 -3.66
N ALA A 54 -10.60 22.92 -3.26
CA ALA A 54 -11.44 22.67 -2.09
C ALA A 54 -12.34 21.44 -2.29
N ALA A 55 -12.92 21.28 -3.49
CA ALA A 55 -13.75 20.13 -3.83
C ALA A 55 -12.95 18.81 -3.79
N VAL A 56 -11.72 18.82 -4.32
CA VAL A 56 -10.82 17.65 -4.29
C VAL A 56 -10.45 17.29 -2.85
N GLU A 57 -10.16 18.27 -1.99
CA GLU A 57 -9.85 18.00 -0.59
C GLU A 57 -11.04 17.34 0.13
N GLN A 58 -12.24 17.88 -0.08
CA GLN A 58 -13.47 17.33 0.50
C GLN A 58 -13.75 15.91 -0.01
N GLU A 59 -13.56 15.65 -1.31
CA GLU A 59 -13.75 14.33 -1.89
C GLU A 59 -12.73 13.32 -1.36
N LEU A 60 -11.46 13.74 -1.21
CA LEU A 60 -10.39 12.92 -0.64
C LEU A 60 -10.72 12.50 0.80
N GLU A 61 -11.15 13.45 1.64
CA GLU A 61 -11.53 13.16 3.03
C GLU A 61 -12.77 12.27 3.16
N ALA A 62 -13.74 12.42 2.25
CA ALA A 62 -14.95 11.63 2.26
C ALA A 62 -14.73 10.17 1.83
N ARG A 63 -13.70 9.92 1.00
CA ARG A 63 -13.47 8.63 0.34
C ARG A 63 -12.24 7.88 0.81
N VAL A 64 -11.20 8.55 1.27
CA VAL A 64 -9.92 7.91 1.59
C VAL A 64 -9.45 8.27 2.99
N PHE A 65 -9.22 7.24 3.80
CA PHE A 65 -8.66 7.38 5.13
C PHE A 65 -7.24 6.80 5.18
N PHE A 66 -6.29 7.59 5.68
CA PHE A 66 -4.91 7.17 5.90
C PHE A 66 -4.67 7.07 7.41
N PRO A 67 -4.61 5.85 7.98
CA PRO A 67 -4.32 5.68 9.41
C PRO A 67 -2.94 6.25 9.78
N THR A 68 -2.86 7.02 10.86
CA THR A 68 -1.62 7.62 11.37
C THR A 68 -1.17 7.02 12.71
N ILE A 69 -2.11 6.42 13.45
CA ILE A 69 -1.84 5.71 14.71
C ILE A 69 -1.97 4.22 14.41
N ILE A 70 -0.83 3.54 14.44
CA ILE A 70 -0.71 2.11 14.13
C ILE A 70 0.01 1.39 15.26
N GLN A 71 -0.40 0.16 15.53
CA GLN A 71 0.29 -0.74 16.45
C GLN A 71 0.71 -2.00 15.69
N VAL A 72 1.96 -2.40 15.85
CA VAL A 72 2.48 -3.63 15.25
C VAL A 72 2.86 -4.57 16.38
N SER A 73 2.29 -5.77 16.38
CA SER A 73 2.58 -6.82 17.36
C SER A 73 2.77 -8.14 16.63
N GLY A 74 4.00 -8.64 16.60
CA GLY A 74 4.36 -9.84 15.84
C GLY A 74 3.99 -9.70 14.36
N ARG A 75 3.08 -10.56 13.89
CA ARG A 75 2.57 -10.59 12.50
C ARG A 75 1.27 -9.80 12.31
N THR A 76 0.86 -9.01 13.29
CA THR A 76 -0.42 -8.29 13.29
C THR A 76 -0.19 -6.79 13.27
N VAL A 77 -0.87 -6.09 12.35
CA VAL A 77 -0.95 -4.63 12.32
C VAL A 77 -2.37 -4.21 12.70
N MET A 78 -2.47 -3.29 13.66
CA MET A 78 -3.74 -2.78 14.17
C MET A 78 -3.79 -1.27 13.97
N PHE A 79 -4.96 -0.78 13.55
CA PHE A 79 -5.26 0.65 13.43
C PHE A 79 -6.77 0.86 13.66
N THR A 80 -7.15 2.10 13.96
CA THR A 80 -8.55 2.46 14.18
C THR A 80 -9.04 3.36 13.06
N VAL A 81 -10.24 3.07 12.54
CA VAL A 81 -10.94 3.90 11.55
C VAL A 81 -12.12 4.59 12.24
N PRO A 82 -12.23 5.93 12.18
CA PRO A 82 -13.36 6.63 12.80
C PRO A 82 -14.71 6.32 12.13
N ASP A 83 -15.77 6.14 12.92
CA ASP A 83 -17.13 5.94 12.40
C ASP A 83 -17.59 7.10 11.52
N ARG A 84 -17.16 8.34 11.81
CA ARG A 84 -17.45 9.52 10.98
C ARG A 84 -16.96 9.36 9.54
N PHE A 85 -15.84 8.65 9.34
CA PHE A 85 -15.33 8.38 8.00
C PHE A 85 -16.18 7.30 7.33
N LEU A 86 -16.51 6.24 8.06
CA LEU A 86 -17.32 5.13 7.57
C LEU A 86 -18.80 5.50 7.35
N GLY A 87 -19.31 6.54 8.03
CA GLY A 87 -20.72 6.96 8.02
C GLY A 87 -21.60 6.21 9.03
N ALA A 88 -21.11 5.09 9.56
CA ALA A 88 -21.73 4.28 10.62
C ALA A 88 -20.65 3.42 11.29
N HIS A 89 -21.03 2.69 12.35
CA HIS A 89 -20.18 1.64 12.89
C HIS A 89 -19.92 0.54 11.86
N ALA A 90 -18.70 0.02 11.84
CA ALA A 90 -18.33 -1.09 10.97
C ALA A 90 -19.27 -2.29 11.19
N SER A 91 -19.79 -2.85 10.10
CA SER A 91 -20.72 -3.98 10.12
C SER A 91 -20.13 -5.21 9.43
N ALA A 92 -20.51 -6.39 9.90
CA ALA A 92 -20.18 -7.67 9.28
C ALA A 92 -20.92 -7.88 7.94
N ASP A 93 -22.00 -7.14 7.70
CA ASP A 93 -22.79 -7.21 6.46
C ASP A 93 -22.18 -6.40 5.32
N TRP A 94 -21.10 -5.64 5.57
CA TRP A 94 -20.41 -4.89 4.54
C TRP A 94 -19.51 -5.80 3.70
N GLY A 95 -19.38 -5.48 2.42
CA GLY A 95 -18.36 -6.06 1.55
C GLY A 95 -17.02 -5.35 1.75
N TYR A 96 -15.95 -6.11 1.93
CA TYR A 96 -14.58 -5.61 2.07
C TYR A 96 -13.72 -6.12 0.93
N GLY A 97 -12.99 -5.22 0.28
CA GLY A 97 -11.86 -5.55 -0.58
C GLY A 97 -10.58 -5.28 0.20
N VAL A 98 -9.74 -6.29 0.39
CA VAL A 98 -8.42 -6.13 0.98
C VAL A 98 -7.37 -6.59 -0.01
N ALA A 99 -6.46 -5.68 -0.36
CA ALA A 99 -5.33 -5.95 -1.23
C ALA A 99 -4.04 -5.46 -0.54
N VAL A 100 -2.98 -6.23 -0.71
CA VAL A 100 -1.65 -5.95 -0.15
C VAL A 100 -0.70 -5.69 -1.29
N THR A 101 0.09 -4.62 -1.15
CA THR A 101 1.20 -4.28 -2.05
C THR A 101 2.48 -4.20 -1.23
N GLY A 102 3.63 -4.22 -1.91
CA GLY A 102 4.86 -3.71 -1.29
C GLY A 102 4.83 -2.20 -1.25
N ALA A 103 5.52 -1.62 -0.27
CA ALA A 103 5.74 -0.17 -0.21
C ALA A 103 7.21 0.15 -0.46
N THR A 104 7.50 1.12 -1.33
CA THR A 104 8.85 1.69 -1.45
C THR A 104 8.96 2.96 -0.62
N LEU A 105 10.04 3.05 0.17
CA LEU A 105 10.37 4.24 0.96
C LEU A 105 11.33 5.17 0.22
N GLU A 106 11.90 4.70 -0.89
CA GLU A 106 12.94 5.42 -1.63
C GLU A 106 12.31 6.55 -2.45
N ARG A 107 12.57 7.77 -1.99
CA ARG A 107 12.30 8.99 -2.73
C ARG A 107 13.46 9.20 -3.69
N ARG A 108 13.33 8.78 -4.96
CA ARG A 108 14.22 9.33 -6.00
C ARG A 108 13.82 10.80 -6.18
N VAL A 109 14.51 11.69 -5.47
CA VAL A 109 14.47 13.13 -5.77
C VAL A 109 15.20 13.29 -7.10
N SER A 110 14.45 13.29 -8.19
CA SER A 110 14.98 13.66 -9.50
C SER A 110 15.16 15.18 -9.50
N LEU A 111 16.42 15.64 -9.42
CA LEU A 111 16.81 17.02 -9.76
C LEU A 111 16.83 17.24 -11.30
N GLY A 112 16.01 16.49 -12.03
CA GLY A 112 16.14 16.26 -13.47
C GLY A 112 15.23 17.12 -14.35
N GLY A 113 14.91 18.35 -13.96
CA GLY A 113 14.22 19.31 -14.84
C GLY A 113 15.10 19.85 -15.98
N MET A 114 16.43 19.69 -15.88
CA MET A 114 17.40 20.22 -16.85
C MET A 114 18.06 19.15 -17.73
N PHE A 115 17.87 17.86 -17.45
CA PHE A 115 18.54 16.73 -18.13
C PHE A 115 17.64 15.53 -18.46
N GLY A 116 16.35 15.76 -18.72
CA GLY A 116 15.48 14.73 -19.31
C GLY A 116 15.25 13.48 -18.46
N GLY A 117 15.26 13.62 -17.13
CA GLY A 117 14.94 12.53 -16.20
C GLY A 117 13.42 12.36 -16.07
N ASP A 118 12.98 11.10 -16.05
CA ASP A 118 11.58 10.69 -15.93
C ASP A 118 10.89 11.35 -14.71
N THR A 119 9.85 12.14 -14.98
CA THR A 119 9.06 12.89 -13.98
C THR A 119 7.92 12.06 -13.38
N THR A 120 7.83 10.77 -13.69
CA THR A 120 6.82 9.88 -13.12
C THR A 120 7.21 9.46 -11.70
N ALA A 121 7.11 10.41 -10.75
CA ALA A 121 6.95 10.05 -9.36
C ALA A 121 5.84 8.99 -9.28
N ASN A 122 6.17 7.78 -8.80
CA ASN A 122 5.29 6.62 -8.91
C ASN A 122 3.86 7.00 -8.46
N PRO A 123 2.89 7.09 -9.39
CA PRO A 123 1.55 7.57 -9.09
C PRO A 123 0.76 6.57 -8.22
N GLN A 124 1.33 5.39 -7.96
CA GLN A 124 0.69 4.30 -7.23
C GLN A 124 0.81 4.43 -5.70
N LEU A 125 0.85 5.65 -5.14
CA LEU A 125 0.89 5.87 -3.68
C LEU A 125 2.03 5.14 -2.97
N MET A 126 3.21 5.12 -3.59
CA MET A 126 4.39 4.38 -3.12
C MET A 126 4.27 2.85 -3.18
N ALA A 127 3.25 2.30 -3.86
CA ALA A 127 3.17 0.88 -4.13
C ALA A 127 4.34 0.45 -5.03
N MET A 128 5.04 -0.60 -4.61
CA MET A 128 6.13 -1.21 -5.33
C MET A 128 5.56 -2.06 -6.47
N GLY A 129 6.07 -1.86 -7.69
CA GLY A 129 5.63 -2.63 -8.86
C GLY A 129 6.15 -4.06 -8.86
N ILE A 130 5.55 -4.91 -9.69
CA ILE A 130 6.02 -6.28 -9.97
C ILE A 130 6.46 -6.32 -11.43
N MET A 131 7.68 -6.80 -11.71
CA MET A 131 8.24 -6.82 -13.07
C MET A 131 9.01 -8.11 -13.36
N ALA A 132 9.10 -8.46 -14.64
CA ALA A 132 9.96 -9.53 -15.13
C ALA A 132 11.40 -9.03 -15.33
N GLY A 133 12.41 -9.82 -14.98
CA GLY A 133 13.80 -9.54 -15.32
C GLY A 133 14.73 -9.40 -14.11
N GLU A 134 15.77 -8.58 -14.27
CA GLU A 134 16.83 -8.42 -13.28
C GLU A 134 16.33 -7.83 -11.96
N PRO A 135 16.92 -8.24 -10.83
CA PRO A 135 16.56 -7.72 -9.53
C PRO A 135 16.99 -6.26 -9.42
N TYR A 136 16.01 -5.36 -9.36
CA TYR A 136 16.22 -3.98 -8.95
C TYR A 136 15.64 -3.81 -7.54
N SER A 137 16.27 -2.97 -6.72
CA SER A 137 15.83 -2.69 -5.34
C SER A 137 14.46 -2.01 -5.23
N ASP A 138 13.91 -1.53 -6.34
CA ASP A 138 12.68 -0.72 -6.40
C ASP A 138 11.45 -1.49 -6.90
N ARG A 139 11.52 -2.82 -7.06
CA ARG A 139 10.42 -3.67 -7.56
C ARG A 139 10.50 -5.11 -7.06
N PHE A 140 9.36 -5.80 -7.04
CA PHE A 140 9.33 -7.25 -6.89
C PHE A 140 9.62 -7.96 -8.22
N GLY A 141 10.22 -9.15 -8.11
CA GLY A 141 10.42 -10.08 -9.23
C GLY A 141 9.17 -10.92 -9.54
N GLY A 142 9.29 -11.81 -10.52
CA GLY A 142 8.21 -12.75 -10.90
C GLY A 142 7.13 -12.16 -11.80
N GLY A 143 7.33 -10.95 -12.33
CA GLY A 143 6.37 -10.34 -13.26
C GLY A 143 6.29 -11.03 -14.62
N ARG A 144 5.25 -10.68 -15.37
CA ARG A 144 5.00 -11.15 -16.73
C ARG A 144 5.75 -10.27 -17.73
N LYS A 145 6.54 -10.90 -18.61
CA LYS A 145 7.27 -10.17 -19.65
C LYS A 145 6.27 -9.50 -20.61
N GLY A 146 6.46 -8.21 -20.86
CA GLY A 146 5.66 -7.46 -21.85
C GLY A 146 4.25 -7.07 -21.38
N ASP A 147 3.91 -7.20 -20.10
CA ASP A 147 2.66 -6.66 -19.55
C ASP A 147 2.91 -5.38 -18.75
N PRO A 148 2.79 -4.18 -19.36
CA PRO A 148 2.97 -2.91 -18.66
C PRO A 148 1.83 -2.59 -17.68
N SER A 149 0.71 -3.32 -17.75
CA SER A 149 -0.46 -3.11 -16.92
C SER A 149 -0.50 -4.03 -15.70
N GLN A 150 0.60 -4.73 -15.38
CA GLN A 150 0.65 -5.66 -14.27
C GLN A 150 0.31 -4.98 -12.94
N SER A 151 -0.56 -5.62 -12.16
CA SER A 151 -0.96 -5.12 -10.84
C SER A 151 0.23 -5.16 -9.86
N PRO A 152 0.42 -4.15 -9.00
CA PRO A 152 1.41 -4.16 -7.92
C PRO A 152 0.97 -4.98 -6.69
N VAL A 153 -0.23 -5.58 -6.74
CA VAL A 153 -0.79 -6.38 -5.64
C VAL A 153 -0.06 -7.72 -5.55
N VAL A 154 0.41 -8.04 -4.35
CA VAL A 154 1.09 -9.31 -4.02
C VAL A 154 0.15 -10.31 -3.36
N ASP A 155 -0.90 -9.84 -2.70
CA ASP A 155 -1.90 -10.67 -2.02
C ASP A 155 -3.26 -9.94 -1.98
N LEU A 156 -4.37 -10.67 -2.05
CA LEU A 156 -5.71 -10.12 -1.88
C LEU A 156 -6.68 -11.14 -1.26
N LEU A 157 -7.70 -10.62 -0.58
CA LEU A 157 -8.83 -11.45 -0.18
C LEU A 157 -9.76 -11.73 -1.37
N VAL A 158 -10.04 -13.00 -1.63
CA VAL A 158 -10.93 -13.45 -2.70
C VAL A 158 -12.21 -14.07 -2.13
N ALA A 159 -13.30 -13.95 -2.88
CA ALA A 159 -14.56 -14.60 -2.52
C ALA A 159 -14.43 -16.13 -2.60
N PRO A 160 -15.20 -16.89 -1.81
CA PRO A 160 -15.21 -18.35 -1.89
C PRO A 160 -15.51 -18.83 -3.32
N GLY A 161 -14.69 -19.74 -3.83
CA GLY A 161 -14.81 -20.28 -5.19
C GLY A 161 -14.04 -19.49 -6.26
N THR A 162 -13.38 -18.39 -5.89
CA THR A 162 -12.44 -17.66 -6.74
C THR A 162 -11.02 -17.82 -6.20
N THR A 163 -10.04 -17.83 -7.09
CA THR A 163 -8.62 -17.86 -6.73
C THR A 163 -7.94 -16.51 -6.97
N GLN A 164 -6.86 -16.23 -6.24
CA GLN A 164 -6.06 -15.03 -6.45
C GLN A 164 -5.45 -15.01 -7.87
N GLU A 165 -5.03 -16.17 -8.38
CA GLU A 165 -4.44 -16.34 -9.70
C GLU A 165 -5.41 -15.95 -10.81
N GLU A 166 -6.69 -16.26 -10.66
CA GLU A 166 -7.73 -15.84 -11.60
C GLU A 166 -7.91 -14.31 -11.61
N VAL A 167 -7.83 -13.67 -10.44
CA VAL A 167 -8.01 -12.22 -10.30
C VAL A 167 -6.77 -11.44 -10.77
N LEU A 168 -5.56 -11.87 -10.40
CA LEU A 168 -4.29 -11.20 -10.76
C LEU A 168 -3.70 -11.70 -12.09
N GLY A 169 -4.36 -12.66 -12.74
CA GLY A 169 -3.94 -13.28 -13.98
C GLY A 169 -3.91 -12.33 -15.18
N ALA A 170 -3.77 -12.87 -16.39
CA ALA A 170 -3.68 -12.06 -17.61
C ALA A 170 -4.98 -11.33 -17.94
N THR A 171 -6.12 -11.93 -17.61
CA THR A 171 -7.47 -11.41 -17.90
C THR A 171 -7.90 -10.27 -16.97
N LYS A 172 -7.35 -10.21 -15.75
CA LYS A 172 -7.60 -9.17 -14.73
C LYS A 172 -9.10 -8.81 -14.64
N PRO A 173 -9.98 -9.78 -14.36
CA PRO A 173 -11.40 -9.50 -14.23
C PRO A 173 -11.66 -8.50 -13.11
N ALA A 174 -12.86 -7.93 -13.08
CA ALA A 174 -13.30 -7.17 -11.91
C ALA A 174 -13.24 -8.08 -10.67
N TRP A 175 -12.78 -7.51 -9.55
CA TRP A 175 -12.61 -8.21 -8.28
C TRP A 175 -13.78 -7.91 -7.34
N ASP A 176 -14.44 -8.97 -6.88
CA ASP A 176 -15.59 -8.90 -5.99
C ASP A 176 -15.19 -8.69 -4.52
N LEU A 177 -16.02 -7.96 -3.78
CA LEU A 177 -15.85 -7.72 -2.35
C LEU A 177 -16.19 -8.97 -1.54
N VAL A 178 -15.45 -9.21 -0.45
CA VAL A 178 -15.68 -10.30 0.48
C VAL A 178 -16.54 -9.81 1.64
N VAL A 179 -17.67 -10.45 1.90
CA VAL A 179 -18.46 -10.23 3.12
C VAL A 179 -17.89 -11.14 4.21
N PRO A 180 -17.49 -10.61 5.38
CA PRO A 180 -17.03 -11.40 6.52
C PRO A 180 -18.19 -12.22 7.10
N SER A 181 -18.56 -13.32 6.45
CA SER A 181 -19.35 -14.35 7.10
C SER A 181 -18.53 -14.81 8.30
N GLY A 182 -19.08 -14.85 9.51
CA GLY A 182 -18.36 -15.12 10.78
C GLY A 182 -17.63 -16.46 10.90
N LYS A 183 -17.30 -17.13 9.79
CA LYS A 183 -16.30 -18.19 9.66
C LYS A 183 -15.03 -17.56 9.10
N SER A 184 -13.94 -17.65 9.88
CA SER A 184 -12.57 -17.25 9.51
C SER A 184 -12.32 -17.31 8.00
N VAL A 185 -12.28 -16.14 7.35
CA VAL A 185 -11.81 -16.04 5.96
C VAL A 185 -10.32 -16.31 6.01
N VAL A 186 -9.92 -17.52 5.61
CA VAL A 186 -8.51 -17.90 5.55
C VAL A 186 -7.90 -17.12 4.39
N PRO A 187 -6.78 -16.38 4.58
CA PRO A 187 -6.06 -15.81 3.46
C PRO A 187 -5.72 -16.91 2.45
N ALA A 188 -5.68 -16.56 1.15
CA ALA A 188 -5.24 -17.49 0.12
C ALA A 188 -3.86 -18.04 0.52
N ALA A 189 -3.66 -19.35 0.33
CA ALA A 189 -2.47 -20.03 0.83
C ALA A 189 -1.20 -19.31 0.36
N VAL A 190 -0.37 -18.87 1.31
CA VAL A 190 0.91 -18.22 1.04
C VAL A 190 1.77 -19.18 0.22
N ALA A 191 2.30 -18.72 -0.90
CA ALA A 191 3.28 -19.48 -1.68
C ALA A 191 4.42 -19.98 -0.76
N PRO A 192 4.95 -21.20 -0.96
CA PRO A 192 6.00 -21.73 -0.11
C PRO A 192 7.19 -20.76 -0.08
N ASP A 193 7.79 -20.61 1.11
CA ASP A 193 9.00 -19.81 1.33
C ASP A 193 9.98 -20.08 0.19
N ALA A 194 10.33 -19.02 -0.54
CA ALA A 194 11.42 -19.07 -1.50
C ALA A 194 12.71 -19.22 -0.71
N GLY A 195 13.06 -20.47 -0.41
CA GLY A 195 14.36 -20.99 0.01
C GLY A 195 15.17 -20.10 0.96
N THR A 196 15.30 -20.54 2.21
CA THR A 196 16.40 -20.14 3.09
C THR A 196 17.71 -20.20 2.31
N VAL A 197 18.31 -19.05 2.02
CA VAL A 197 19.71 -19.01 1.60
C VAL A 197 20.48 -19.40 2.85
N GLU A 198 21.02 -20.62 2.87
CA GLU A 198 21.94 -21.05 3.91
C GLU A 198 23.14 -20.09 3.89
N ASP A 199 23.22 -19.23 4.90
CA ASP A 199 24.41 -18.44 5.17
C ASP A 199 25.49 -19.41 5.66
N ALA A 200 26.36 -19.82 4.73
CA ALA A 200 27.54 -20.60 5.03
C ALA A 200 28.44 -19.76 5.96
N GLY A 201 28.37 -20.08 7.25
CA GLY A 201 28.99 -19.33 8.33
C GLY A 201 30.46 -18.98 8.07
N VAL A 202 30.75 -17.68 8.09
CA VAL A 202 32.09 -17.17 8.36
C VAL A 202 32.11 -16.80 9.85
N PRO A 203 32.94 -17.44 10.69
CA PRO A 203 33.00 -17.13 12.10
C PRO A 203 33.69 -15.76 12.28
N VAL A 204 32.95 -14.80 12.83
CA VAL A 204 33.53 -13.53 13.29
C VAL A 204 33.93 -13.71 14.74
N ASP A 205 35.24 -13.78 14.97
CA ASP A 205 35.89 -13.81 16.27
C ASP A 205 35.50 -12.55 17.08
N ALA A 206 34.87 -12.74 18.23
CA ALA A 206 34.56 -11.66 19.17
C ALA A 206 35.67 -11.60 20.25
N PRO A 207 36.28 -10.44 20.53
CA PRO A 207 37.23 -10.35 21.64
C PRO A 207 36.50 -10.42 22.98
N ALA A 208 37.00 -11.30 23.84
CA ALA A 208 36.52 -11.56 25.20
C ALA A 208 36.63 -10.31 26.09
N VAL A 209 35.56 -9.99 26.81
CA VAL A 209 35.59 -9.13 27.99
C VAL A 209 35.49 -9.98 29.25
N ASP A 210 36.55 -9.87 30.04
CA ASP A 210 36.90 -10.59 31.25
C ASP A 210 35.86 -10.37 32.37
N ALA A 211 35.20 -11.46 32.79
CA ALA A 211 34.34 -11.49 33.97
C ALA A 211 35.18 -11.87 35.19
N GLY A 212 35.80 -10.86 35.80
CA GLY A 212 36.51 -10.99 37.07
C GLY A 212 35.59 -11.42 38.21
N ALA A 213 35.92 -12.57 38.80
CA ALA A 213 35.21 -13.25 39.86
C ALA A 213 35.20 -12.50 41.21
N VAL A 214 34.09 -12.61 41.95
CA VAL A 214 34.10 -12.55 43.41
C VAL A 214 33.21 -13.67 43.95
N GLY A 215 33.86 -14.69 44.53
CA GLY A 215 33.23 -15.80 45.23
C GLY A 215 32.94 -15.50 46.71
N PRO A 216 32.33 -16.44 47.45
CA PRO A 216 31.33 -16.17 48.48
C PRO A 216 31.88 -16.21 49.91
N SER A 217 31.14 -15.68 50.89
CA SER A 217 31.22 -16.12 52.30
C SER A 217 29.94 -15.82 53.09
N SER A 218 29.62 -16.79 53.94
CA SER A 218 28.36 -17.12 54.63
C SER A 218 28.13 -16.33 55.97
N PRO A 219 27.15 -16.67 56.85
CA PRO A 219 26.19 -15.72 57.43
C PRO A 219 26.47 -15.24 58.87
N ALA A 220 25.48 -14.51 59.41
CA ALA A 220 25.33 -13.82 60.70
C ALA A 220 25.81 -14.55 61.98
N PRO A 221 26.00 -13.77 63.06
CA PRO A 221 25.01 -13.77 64.14
C PRO A 221 24.40 -12.39 64.44
#